data_AF-A0A832R3H1-F1
#
_entry.id   AF-A0A832R3H1-F1
#
_cell.length_a   1.000
_cell.length_b   1.000
_cell.length_c   1.000
_cell.angle_alpha   90.00
_cell.angle_beta   90.00
_cell.angle_gamma   90.00
#
_symmetry.space_group_name_H-M   'P 1'
#
loop_
_entity.id
_entity.type
_entity.pdbx_description
1 polymer ?
#
loop_
_entity_poly.entity_id
_entity_poly.type
_entity_poly.pdbx_seq_one_letter_code
_entity_poly.pdbx_strand_id
1 'polypeptide(L)'
;TEFHHTPVAGGSNGEFVELKNMTDKPIDIAGWELSDAKRDRVRILPDSGSLVIEPQALLVLAKNGDPKVNGGFVPDWVYGSRFTMAAPDDEIILSWNGTIIDEVRYEIGANDWPAAKGASVNLDVSCIDHEFNDWGFFWCTTRDDHRLPGGDAATPGTANHTCP
;
A
#
# COMPACT_ATOMS: atom_id res chain seq x y z
N THR A 1 0.02 4.95 2.91
CA THR A 1 -1.32 5.57 3.12
C THR A 1 -2.41 4.55 3.02
N GLU A 2 -2.33 3.62 2.10
CA GLU A 2 -3.32 2.57 1.90
C GLU A 2 -2.62 1.26 1.56
N PHE A 3 -3.14 0.12 2.01
CA PHE A 3 -2.70 -1.18 1.51
C PHE A 3 -3.87 -2.15 1.39
N HIS A 4 -3.81 -3.06 0.44
CA HIS A 4 -4.85 -4.05 0.22
C HIS A 4 -4.26 -5.46 0.28
N HIS A 5 -4.38 -6.10 1.44
CA HIS A 5 -3.73 -7.38 1.73
C HIS A 5 -4.61 -8.61 1.40
N THR A 6 -5.95 -8.47 1.37
CA THR A 6 -6.87 -9.58 1.01
C THR A 6 -7.92 -9.19 -0.04
N PRO A 7 -7.49 -8.91 -1.29
CA PRO A 7 -8.41 -8.73 -2.40
C PRO A 7 -9.26 -9.98 -2.66
N VAL A 8 -10.55 -9.78 -2.92
CA VAL A 8 -11.43 -10.82 -3.44
C VAL A 8 -11.35 -10.81 -4.96
N ALA A 9 -11.29 -9.63 -5.57
CA ALA A 9 -10.97 -9.46 -6.98
C ALA A 9 -9.50 -9.84 -7.23
N GLY A 10 -9.26 -10.85 -8.08
CA GLY A 10 -7.89 -11.31 -8.40
C GLY A 10 -7.16 -12.08 -7.29
N GLY A 11 -7.76 -12.21 -6.10
CA GLY A 11 -7.14 -12.88 -4.94
C GLY A 11 -5.87 -12.18 -4.49
N SER A 12 -4.89 -12.93 -3.98
CA SER A 12 -3.59 -12.37 -3.56
C SER A 12 -2.80 -11.70 -4.68
N ASN A 13 -3.21 -11.83 -5.95
CA ASN A 13 -2.61 -11.09 -7.06
C ASN A 13 -3.10 -9.65 -7.20
N GLY A 14 -4.19 -9.28 -6.53
CA GLY A 14 -4.73 -7.91 -6.53
C GLY A 14 -4.13 -7.00 -5.44
N GLU A 15 -3.14 -7.51 -4.71
CA GLU A 15 -2.51 -6.78 -3.60
C GLU A 15 -1.82 -5.50 -4.07
N PHE A 16 -1.89 -4.45 -3.25
CA PHE A 16 -1.14 -3.20 -3.48
C PHE A 16 -0.77 -2.48 -2.18
N VAL A 17 0.22 -1.61 -2.28
CA VAL A 17 0.66 -0.65 -1.26
C VAL A 17 0.71 0.73 -1.89
N GLU A 18 0.14 1.72 -1.23
CA GLU A 18 0.17 3.12 -1.65
C GLU A 18 1.08 3.94 -0.71
N LEU A 19 2.00 4.68 -1.33
CA LEU A 19 2.94 5.57 -0.68
C LEU A 19 2.52 7.01 -0.87
N LYS A 20 2.85 7.87 0.09
CA LYS A 20 2.71 9.32 -0.04
C LYS A 20 4.02 10.01 0.27
N ASN A 21 4.42 10.95 -0.59
CA ASN A 21 5.53 11.84 -0.29
C ASN A 21 5.03 13.02 0.56
N MET A 22 5.31 13.00 1.86
CA MET A 22 4.92 14.06 2.79
C MET A 22 5.85 15.29 2.78
N THR A 23 6.90 15.28 1.97
CA THR A 23 7.88 16.38 1.90
C THR A 23 7.47 17.47 0.90
N ASP A 24 8.28 18.52 0.83
CA ASP A 24 8.15 19.62 -0.13
C ASP A 24 9.03 19.43 -1.38
N LYS A 25 9.65 18.25 -1.54
CA LYS A 25 10.59 17.94 -2.65
C LYS A 25 10.25 16.61 -3.30
N PRO A 26 10.53 16.44 -4.60
CA PRO A 26 10.39 15.15 -5.25
C PRO A 26 11.33 14.12 -4.61
N ILE A 27 10.85 12.89 -4.44
CA ILE A 27 11.64 11.74 -3.96
C ILE A 27 11.68 10.69 -5.07
N ASP A 28 12.86 10.40 -5.59
CA ASP A 28 13.06 9.26 -6.48
C ASP A 28 13.30 7.99 -5.64
N ILE A 29 12.37 7.05 -5.74
CA ILE A 29 12.43 5.78 -5.03
C ILE A 29 13.03 4.64 -5.88
N ALA A 30 13.54 4.94 -7.07
CA ALA A 30 14.29 3.96 -7.84
C ALA A 30 15.48 3.42 -7.04
N GLY A 31 15.58 2.10 -6.97
CA GLY A 31 16.60 1.39 -6.22
C GLY A 31 16.29 1.20 -4.73
N TRP A 32 15.18 1.72 -4.21
CA TRP A 32 14.65 1.38 -2.87
C TRP A 32 14.13 -0.06 -2.85
N GLU A 33 13.85 -0.58 -1.65
CA GLU A 33 13.37 -1.93 -1.44
C GLU A 33 12.05 -1.92 -0.67
N LEU A 34 11.07 -2.67 -1.16
CA LEU A 34 9.84 -3.04 -0.48
C LEU A 34 10.02 -4.48 0.04
N SER A 35 9.76 -4.72 1.32
CA SER A 35 9.99 -6.03 1.95
C SER A 35 9.07 -6.31 3.12
N ASP A 36 9.05 -7.57 3.57
CA ASP A 36 8.58 -7.97 4.89
C ASP A 36 9.75 -8.10 5.89
N ALA A 37 9.46 -8.48 7.15
CA ALA A 37 10.50 -8.73 8.14
C ALA A 37 11.27 -10.05 7.90
N LYS A 38 10.86 -10.86 6.91
CA LYS A 38 11.42 -12.18 6.59
C LYS A 38 12.24 -12.08 5.30
N ARG A 39 11.95 -12.93 4.32
CA ARG A 39 12.75 -13.10 3.10
C ARG A 39 12.11 -12.47 1.88
N ASP A 40 10.86 -12.02 1.98
CA ASP A 40 10.13 -11.49 0.84
C ASP A 40 10.54 -10.03 0.66
N ARG A 41 11.22 -9.78 -0.45
CA ARG A 41 11.75 -8.46 -0.77
C ARG A 41 11.86 -8.25 -2.26
N VAL A 42 11.64 -7.02 -2.67
CA VAL A 42 11.69 -6.59 -4.06
C VAL A 42 12.31 -5.21 -4.15
N ARG A 43 13.33 -5.10 -5.00
CA ARG A 43 13.95 -3.82 -5.31
C ARG A 43 13.17 -3.13 -6.41
N ILE A 44 12.87 -1.85 -6.21
CA ILE A 44 12.16 -1.00 -7.17
C ILE A 44 13.11 -0.66 -8.31
N LEU A 45 12.88 -1.26 -9.48
CA LEU A 45 13.72 -1.12 -10.66
C LEU A 45 12.86 -0.79 -11.90
N PRO A 46 12.48 0.48 -12.08
CA PRO A 46 11.72 0.93 -13.25
C PRO A 46 12.58 0.92 -14.51
N ASP A 47 12.01 0.55 -15.65
CA ASP A 47 12.71 0.54 -16.95
C ASP A 47 13.20 1.94 -17.38
N SER A 48 12.52 3.00 -16.93
CA SER A 48 12.92 4.40 -17.11
C SER A 48 14.19 4.78 -16.34
N GLY A 49 14.57 3.99 -15.33
CA GLY A 49 15.66 4.30 -14.39
C GLY A 49 15.28 5.21 -13.22
N SER A 50 14.06 5.76 -13.20
CA SER A 50 13.54 6.60 -12.10
C SER A 50 12.07 6.30 -11.82
N LEU A 51 11.66 6.46 -10.56
CA LEU A 51 10.27 6.42 -10.13
C LEU A 51 10.08 7.49 -9.06
N VAL A 52 9.61 8.66 -9.51
CA VAL A 52 9.55 9.86 -8.68
C VAL A 52 8.16 10.01 -8.07
N ILE A 53 8.11 10.19 -6.75
CA ILE A 53 6.92 10.68 -6.05
C ILE A 53 7.08 12.18 -5.91
N GLU A 54 6.26 12.96 -6.62
CA GLU A 54 6.23 14.42 -6.51
C GLU A 54 5.80 14.86 -5.10
N PRO A 55 6.12 16.09 -4.66
CA PRO A 55 5.69 16.60 -3.36
C PRO A 55 4.18 16.42 -3.14
N GLN A 56 3.80 15.87 -1.98
CA GLN A 56 2.41 15.59 -1.59
C GLN A 56 1.66 14.58 -2.47
N ALA A 57 2.32 13.98 -3.47
CA ALA A 57 1.70 13.03 -4.37
C ALA A 57 1.63 11.61 -3.77
N LEU A 58 0.75 10.81 -4.36
CA LEU A 58 0.59 9.39 -4.09
C LEU A 58 1.30 8.57 -5.16
N LEU A 59 1.72 7.37 -4.80
CA LEU A 59 2.27 6.38 -5.72
C LEU A 59 1.83 4.98 -5.32
N VAL A 60 1.29 4.21 -6.27
CA VAL A 60 0.75 2.87 -6.06
C VAL A 60 1.69 1.80 -6.58
N LEU A 61 2.19 0.97 -5.68
CA LEU A 61 2.93 -0.26 -5.97
C LEU A 61 1.96 -1.43 -5.92
N ALA A 62 1.80 -2.20 -7.01
CA ALA A 62 0.87 -3.34 -7.04
C ALA A 62 1.57 -4.65 -7.42
N LYS A 63 0.98 -5.78 -7.00
CA LYS A 63 1.53 -7.10 -7.34
C LYS A 63 1.35 -7.44 -8.81
N ASN A 64 0.27 -6.97 -9.42
CA ASN A 64 -0.10 -7.23 -10.80
C ASN A 64 -0.52 -5.93 -11.51
N GLY A 65 -0.08 -5.77 -12.76
CA GLY A 65 -0.43 -4.63 -13.61
C GLY A 65 -1.65 -4.83 -14.51
N ASP A 66 -2.24 -6.03 -14.56
CA ASP A 66 -3.47 -6.29 -15.31
C ASP A 66 -4.68 -5.69 -14.55
N PRO A 67 -5.39 -4.70 -15.14
CA PRO A 67 -6.58 -4.11 -14.53
C PRO A 67 -7.67 -5.13 -14.18
N LYS A 68 -7.72 -6.29 -14.84
CA LYS A 68 -8.69 -7.33 -14.52
C LYS A 68 -8.39 -8.08 -13.23
N VAL A 69 -7.15 -7.98 -12.74
CA VAL A 69 -6.68 -8.68 -11.54
C VAL A 69 -6.57 -7.73 -10.36
N ASN A 70 -6.09 -6.50 -10.56
CA ASN A 70 -5.90 -5.53 -9.48
C ASN A 70 -7.16 -4.68 -9.17
N GLY A 71 -8.34 -5.12 -9.57
CA GLY A 71 -9.58 -4.40 -9.30
C GLY A 71 -9.92 -3.28 -10.28
N GLY A 72 -9.09 -2.98 -11.28
CA GLY A 72 -9.46 -2.09 -12.39
C GLY A 72 -8.67 -0.79 -12.46
N PHE A 73 -7.61 -0.64 -11.66
CA PHE A 73 -6.72 0.52 -11.70
C PHE A 73 -5.42 0.21 -12.44
N VAL A 74 -4.63 1.24 -12.74
CA VAL A 74 -3.28 1.10 -13.31
C VAL A 74 -2.27 1.50 -12.23
N PRO A 75 -1.38 0.60 -11.79
CA PRO A 75 -0.37 0.93 -10.79
C PRO A 75 0.77 1.74 -11.41
N ASP A 76 1.47 2.50 -10.58
CA ASP A 76 2.68 3.23 -10.98
C ASP A 76 3.87 2.29 -11.16
N TRP A 77 3.93 1.20 -10.37
CA TRP A 77 4.93 0.16 -10.53
C TRP A 77 4.45 -1.22 -10.07
N VAL A 78 4.96 -2.28 -10.70
CA VAL A 78 4.55 -3.66 -10.45
C VAL A 78 5.66 -4.45 -9.77
N TYR A 79 5.41 -4.95 -8.55
CA TYR A 79 6.40 -5.66 -7.74
C TYR A 79 6.41 -7.19 -7.92
N GLY A 80 5.38 -7.75 -8.55
CA GLY A 80 5.30 -9.18 -8.85
C GLY A 80 5.27 -10.09 -7.62
N SER A 81 5.60 -11.37 -7.78
CA SER A 81 5.41 -12.38 -6.72
C SER A 81 6.50 -12.43 -5.65
N ARG A 82 7.41 -11.45 -5.59
CA ARG A 82 8.55 -11.45 -4.64
C ARG A 82 8.23 -10.83 -3.27
N PHE A 83 7.09 -10.16 -3.20
CA PHE A 83 6.51 -9.59 -1.99
C PHE A 83 5.03 -10.02 -1.95
N THR A 84 4.56 -10.42 -0.77
CA THR A 84 3.17 -10.81 -0.52
C THR A 84 2.81 -10.31 0.87
N MET A 85 1.59 -9.81 1.03
CA MET A 85 1.07 -9.40 2.32
C MET A 85 0.26 -10.54 2.93
N ALA A 86 0.74 -11.12 4.03
CA ALA A 86 0.08 -12.21 4.73
C ALA A 86 -1.12 -11.72 5.58
N ALA A 87 -1.96 -12.67 6.01
CA ALA A 87 -2.99 -12.43 7.02
C ALA A 87 -2.94 -13.55 8.06
N PRO A 88 -3.16 -13.25 9.36
CA PRO A 88 -3.66 -11.98 9.88
C PRO A 88 -2.58 -10.91 10.08
N ASP A 89 -1.33 -11.29 10.28
CA ASP A 89 -0.20 -10.39 10.56
C ASP A 89 0.87 -10.41 9.47
N ASP A 90 1.47 -9.24 9.21
CA ASP A 90 2.68 -9.08 8.41
C ASP A 90 3.30 -7.68 8.58
N GLU A 91 4.40 -7.45 7.87
CA GLU A 91 5.07 -6.16 7.79
C GLU A 91 5.22 -5.64 6.36
N ILE A 92 5.01 -4.35 6.18
CA ILE A 92 5.31 -3.60 4.95
C ILE A 92 6.46 -2.65 5.27
N ILE A 93 7.65 -2.94 4.77
CA ILE A 93 8.87 -2.19 5.08
C ILE A 93 9.37 -1.54 3.79
N LEU A 94 9.56 -0.22 3.83
CA LEU A 94 10.21 0.54 2.78
C LEU A 94 11.61 0.94 3.24
N SER A 95 12.64 0.56 2.48
CA SER A 95 14.03 0.81 2.88
C SER A 95 14.92 1.27 1.71
N TRP A 96 16.01 1.95 2.05
CA TRP A 96 17.03 2.37 1.09
C TRP A 96 18.42 2.18 1.70
N ASN A 97 19.29 1.44 1.00
CA ASN A 97 20.66 1.13 1.44
C ASN A 97 20.75 0.56 2.88
N GLY A 98 19.75 -0.23 3.28
CA GLY A 98 19.68 -0.85 4.61
C GLY A 98 19.13 0.06 5.71
N THR A 99 18.78 1.31 5.40
CA THR A 99 18.04 2.19 6.30
C THR A 99 16.54 2.02 6.05
N ILE A 100 15.79 1.70 7.09
CA ILE A 100 14.32 1.72 7.05
C ILE A 100 13.89 3.18 6.93
N ILE A 101 13.09 3.47 5.92
CA ILE A 101 12.48 4.78 5.70
C ILE A 101 11.16 4.85 6.46
N ASP A 102 10.35 3.79 6.33
CA ASP A 102 9.06 3.66 6.99
C ASP A 102 8.69 2.17 7.09
N GLU A 103 7.87 1.81 8.08
CA GLU A 103 7.38 0.46 8.31
C GLU A 103 5.94 0.49 8.80
N VAL A 104 5.11 -0.43 8.30
CA VAL A 104 3.78 -0.69 8.85
C VAL A 104 3.71 -2.16 9.26
N ARG A 105 3.54 -2.42 10.56
CA ARG A 105 3.28 -3.76 11.11
C ARG A 105 1.81 -3.88 11.46
N TYR A 106 1.09 -4.75 10.78
CA TYR A 106 -0.36 -4.87 10.96
C TYR A 106 -0.78 -6.20 11.56
N GLU A 107 -1.96 -6.23 12.18
CA GLU A 107 -2.61 -7.46 12.66
C GLU A 107 -4.13 -7.41 12.41
N ILE A 108 -4.56 -7.76 11.21
CA ILE A 108 -5.91 -7.54 10.70
C ILE A 108 -6.98 -8.16 11.60
N GLY A 109 -7.88 -7.31 12.12
CA GLY A 109 -8.97 -7.71 13.01
C GLY A 109 -8.59 -7.81 14.48
N ALA A 110 -7.37 -7.40 14.87
CA ALA A 110 -6.90 -7.33 16.25
C ALA A 110 -6.07 -6.05 16.48
N ASN A 111 -5.81 -5.70 17.75
CA ASN A 111 -4.97 -4.54 18.11
C ASN A 111 -5.34 -3.24 17.37
N ASP A 112 -6.64 -2.94 17.34
CA ASP A 112 -7.28 -1.82 16.64
C ASP A 112 -7.17 -1.81 15.11
N TRP A 113 -6.48 -2.78 14.49
CA TRP A 113 -6.45 -2.92 13.04
C TRP A 113 -7.80 -3.42 12.50
N PRO A 114 -8.33 -2.79 11.45
CA PRO A 114 -9.63 -3.14 10.92
C PRO A 114 -9.61 -4.49 10.19
N ALA A 115 -10.73 -5.21 10.22
CA ALA A 115 -10.93 -6.34 9.32
C ALA A 115 -11.18 -5.84 7.89
N ALA A 116 -10.40 -6.30 6.91
CA ALA A 116 -10.40 -5.72 5.57
C ALA A 116 -10.38 -6.77 4.44
N LYS A 117 -11.32 -7.73 4.48
CA LYS A 117 -11.49 -8.69 3.36
C LYS A 117 -12.31 -8.07 2.22
N GLY A 118 -11.76 -8.05 1.01
CA GLY A 118 -12.41 -7.41 -0.15
C GLY A 118 -12.49 -5.88 -0.05
N ALA A 119 -11.71 -5.29 0.86
CA ALA A 119 -11.51 -3.87 0.98
C ALA A 119 -10.06 -3.60 1.38
N SER A 120 -9.52 -2.43 1.05
CA SER A 120 -8.22 -2.01 1.54
C SER A 120 -8.27 -1.50 2.98
N VAL A 121 -7.10 -1.33 3.57
CA VAL A 121 -6.86 -0.71 4.87
C VAL A 121 -6.37 0.71 4.59
N ASN A 122 -7.16 1.69 4.98
CA ASN A 122 -7.01 3.11 4.69
C ASN A 122 -6.57 3.85 5.96
N LEU A 123 -5.44 4.56 5.91
CA LEU A 123 -5.03 5.47 6.97
C LEU A 123 -5.91 6.72 6.93
N ASP A 124 -6.42 7.18 8.08
CA ASP A 124 -7.22 8.39 8.17
C ASP A 124 -6.50 9.57 7.50
N VAL A 125 -7.16 10.20 6.53
CA VAL A 125 -6.61 11.33 5.76
C VAL A 125 -6.18 12.52 6.63
N SER A 126 -6.78 12.68 7.81
CA SER A 126 -6.44 13.71 8.80
C SER A 126 -5.25 13.35 9.69
N CYS A 127 -4.79 12.09 9.64
CA CYS A 127 -3.70 11.54 10.43
C CYS A 127 -2.60 10.91 9.56
N ILE A 128 -2.43 11.36 8.31
CA ILE A 128 -1.34 10.87 7.46
C ILE A 128 0.00 11.36 8.02
N ASP A 129 0.71 10.45 8.65
CA ASP A 129 1.97 10.69 9.32
C ASP A 129 2.69 9.34 9.55
N HIS A 130 4.03 9.38 9.60
CA HIS A 130 4.87 8.17 9.71
C HIS A 130 5.01 7.62 11.13
N GLU A 131 4.50 8.30 12.16
CA GLU A 131 4.35 7.74 13.49
C GLU A 131 2.91 7.30 13.76
N PHE A 132 1.92 7.86 13.07
CA PHE A 132 0.52 7.45 13.19
C PHE A 132 0.17 6.22 12.37
N ASN A 133 0.83 6.00 11.24
CA ASN A 133 0.69 4.76 10.45
C ASN A 133 1.11 3.49 11.23
N ASP A 134 1.83 3.62 12.36
CA ASP A 134 2.21 2.53 13.26
C ASP A 134 1.06 2.01 14.14
N TRP A 135 -0.04 2.76 14.27
CA TRP A 135 -1.13 2.44 15.19
C TRP A 135 -2.40 2.08 14.44
N GLY A 136 -2.86 0.84 14.60
CA GLY A 136 -4.11 0.33 14.01
C GLY A 136 -5.31 1.26 14.20
N PHE A 137 -5.35 2.00 15.31
CA PHE A 137 -6.37 3.02 15.63
C PHE A 137 -6.60 4.07 14.53
N PHE A 138 -5.56 4.46 13.79
CA PHE A 138 -5.69 5.44 12.69
C PHE A 138 -6.08 4.81 11.35
N TRP A 139 -6.24 3.49 11.31
CA TRP A 139 -6.60 2.76 10.11
C TRP A 139 -8.06 2.31 10.17
N CYS A 140 -8.74 2.37 9.04
CA CYS A 140 -10.08 1.84 8.87
C CYS A 140 -10.21 1.09 7.55
N THR A 141 -11.19 0.19 7.47
CA THR A 141 -11.54 -0.46 6.21
C THR A 141 -12.06 0.59 5.23
N THR A 142 -11.64 0.50 3.97
CA THR A 142 -12.18 1.38 2.94
C THR A 142 -13.67 1.13 2.75
N ARG A 143 -14.44 2.21 2.67
CA ARG A 143 -15.91 2.16 2.62
C ARG A 143 -16.43 1.69 1.27
N ASP A 144 -17.59 1.05 1.29
CA ASP A 144 -18.27 0.48 0.13
C ASP A 144 -18.68 1.49 -0.97
N ASP A 145 -18.71 2.79 -0.67
CA ASP A 145 -18.93 3.85 -1.65
C ASP A 145 -17.69 4.17 -2.49
N HIS A 146 -16.53 3.59 -2.14
CA HIS A 146 -15.27 3.65 -2.90
C HIS A 146 -14.95 2.31 -3.62
N ARG A 147 -15.97 1.65 -4.17
CA ARG A 147 -15.76 0.39 -4.91
C ARG A 147 -15.03 0.59 -6.23
N LEU A 148 -13.99 -0.21 -6.42
CA LEU A 148 -13.32 -0.37 -7.70
C LEU A 148 -14.19 -1.16 -8.70
N PRO A 149 -13.92 -1.06 -10.02
CA PRO A 149 -14.61 -1.85 -11.03
C PRO A 149 -14.61 -3.36 -10.78
N GLY A 150 -13.57 -3.89 -10.12
CA GLY A 150 -13.44 -5.31 -9.76
C GLY A 150 -14.30 -5.74 -8.56
N GLY A 151 -14.94 -4.80 -7.86
CA GLY A 151 -15.88 -5.05 -6.77
C GLY A 151 -15.34 -4.79 -5.37
N ASP A 152 -14.02 -4.84 -5.17
CA ASP A 152 -13.38 -4.53 -3.89
C ASP A 152 -13.42 -3.01 -3.60
N ALA A 153 -13.46 -2.62 -2.33
CA ALA A 153 -13.43 -1.21 -1.90
C ALA A 153 -12.01 -0.73 -1.67
N ALA A 154 -11.55 0.27 -2.43
CA ALA A 154 -10.19 0.81 -2.33
C ALA A 154 -10.08 2.18 -3.04
N THR A 155 -9.05 2.96 -2.72
CA THR A 155 -8.81 4.31 -3.25
C THR A 155 -7.44 4.50 -3.94
N PRO A 156 -6.89 3.52 -4.68
CA PRO A 156 -5.54 3.60 -5.25
C PRO A 156 -5.37 4.84 -6.14
N GLY A 157 -4.37 5.65 -5.83
CA GLY A 157 -4.01 6.87 -6.54
C GLY A 157 -4.91 8.06 -6.20
N THR A 158 -5.77 7.95 -5.20
CA THR A 158 -6.69 9.00 -4.76
C THR A 158 -6.60 9.21 -3.26
N ALA A 159 -7.04 10.38 -2.78
CA ALA A 159 -6.97 10.65 -1.35
C ALA A 159 -7.86 9.68 -0.57
N ASN A 160 -7.28 9.08 0.46
CA ASN A 160 -7.98 8.36 1.53
C ASN A 160 -9.17 9.14 2.11
N HIS A 161 -10.09 8.41 2.73
CA HIS A 161 -11.17 9.02 3.50
C HIS A 161 -10.84 9.09 5.00
N THR A 162 -11.61 9.91 5.73
CA THR A 162 -11.55 9.93 7.20
C THR A 162 -12.06 8.61 7.78
N CYS A 163 -11.55 8.21 8.93
CA CYS A 163 -12.07 7.06 9.66
C CYS A 163 -13.27 7.48 10.55
N PRO A 164 -14.18 6.53 10.89
CA PRO A 164 -15.39 6.81 11.68
C PRO A 164 -15.14 7.23 13.13
#